data_AF-A0AA35QQ91-F1
#
_entry.id   AF-A0AA35QQ91-F1
#
_cell.length_a   1.000
_cell.length_b   1.000
_cell.length_c   1.000
_cell.angle_alpha   90.00
_cell.angle_beta   90.00
_cell.angle_gamma   90.00
#
_symmetry.space_group_name_H-M   'P 1'
#
loop_
_entity.id
_entity.type
_entity.pdbx_description
1 polymer ?
#
loop_
_entity_poly.entity_id
_entity_poly.type
_entity_poly.pdbx_seq_one_letter_code
_entity_poly.pdbx_strand_id
1 'polypeptide(L)'
;MAAARLVIGSGCRDHVKPVLKDLHWLSVRFRAQFKVLVLTFKALNCLGLVYLKERLHPRCSAWTLRSSTEGLLVVPSLREAQLQGTRQRAFWVVAPGLWNALPPNVKEKNNYQTFRRHLKAALFREAFNV
;
A
#
# COMPACT_ATOMS: atom_id res chain seq x y z
N MET A 1 13.55 -4.82 -14.75
CA MET A 1 14.91 -4.54 -14.23
C MET A 1 15.93 -4.48 -15.36
N ALA A 2 15.92 -5.41 -16.33
CA ALA A 2 16.81 -5.39 -17.49
C ALA A 2 16.76 -4.07 -18.30
N ALA A 3 15.56 -3.55 -18.59
CA ALA A 3 15.40 -2.27 -19.30
C ALA A 3 16.01 -1.07 -18.56
N ALA A 4 15.90 -1.00 -17.23
CA ALA A 4 16.52 0.07 -16.43
C ALA A 4 18.06 0.00 -16.54
N ARG A 5 18.61 -1.21 -16.50
CA ARG A 5 20.05 -1.45 -16.62
C ARG A 5 20.55 -1.11 -18.03
N LEU A 6 19.78 -1.45 -19.06
CA LEU A 6 20.10 -1.13 -20.46
C LEU A 6 20.19 0.38 -20.69
N VAL A 7 19.24 1.16 -20.14
CA VAL A 7 19.20 2.61 -20.30
C VAL A 7 20.38 3.31 -19.60
N ILE A 8 20.81 2.80 -18.44
CA ILE A 8 21.90 3.39 -17.65
C ILE A 8 23.28 2.79 -18.02
N GLY A 9 23.32 1.67 -18.75
CA GLY A 9 24.56 0.96 -19.06
C GLY A 9 25.21 0.29 -17.84
N SER A 10 24.42 -0.09 -16.83
CA SER A 10 24.96 -0.73 -15.61
C SER A 10 25.18 -2.24 -15.81
N GLY A 11 26.26 -2.75 -15.23
CA GLY A 11 26.63 -4.16 -15.25
C GLY A 11 25.60 -5.05 -14.56
N CYS A 12 25.64 -6.36 -14.84
CA CYS A 12 24.65 -7.32 -14.32
C CYS A 12 24.70 -7.45 -12.78
N ARG A 13 25.88 -7.23 -12.17
CA ARG A 13 26.11 -7.34 -10.71
C ARG A 13 25.88 -6.03 -9.95
N ASP A 14 25.68 -4.92 -10.65
CA ASP A 14 25.50 -3.62 -10.00
C ASP A 14 24.20 -3.58 -9.21
N HIS A 15 24.22 -2.85 -8.11
CA HIS A 15 23.03 -2.65 -7.30
C HIS A 15 21.97 -1.89 -8.09
N VAL A 16 20.79 -2.49 -8.25
CA VAL A 16 19.69 -1.92 -9.04
C VAL A 16 18.93 -0.80 -8.31
N LYS A 17 19.16 -0.65 -6.99
CA LYS A 17 18.52 0.39 -6.17
C LYS A 17 18.91 1.82 -6.62
N PRO A 18 20.20 2.21 -6.76
CA PRO A 18 20.58 3.53 -7.26
C PRO A 18 20.02 3.79 -8.67
N VAL A 19 20.15 2.83 -9.59
CA VAL A 19 19.58 2.90 -10.96
C VAL A 19 18.08 3.25 -10.94
N LEU A 20 17.31 2.59 -10.08
CA LEU A 20 15.87 2.88 -9.93
C LEU A 20 15.59 4.26 -9.31
N LYS A 21 16.45 4.72 -8.39
CA LYS A 21 16.33 6.04 -7.77
C LYS A 21 16.54 7.14 -8.82
N ASP A 22 17.57 7.00 -9.66
CA ASP A 22 17.93 7.97 -10.70
C ASP A 22 16.85 8.07 -11.78
N LEU A 23 16.24 6.94 -12.16
CA LEU A 23 15.10 6.89 -13.06
C LEU A 23 13.78 7.34 -12.42
N HIS A 24 13.76 7.64 -11.12
CA HIS A 24 12.56 7.91 -10.33
C HIS A 24 11.51 6.77 -10.43
N TRP A 25 11.99 5.52 -10.55
CA TRP A 25 11.15 4.33 -10.71
C TRP A 25 10.92 3.62 -9.37
N LEU A 26 9.65 3.41 -9.05
CA LEU A 26 9.25 2.63 -7.89
C LEU A 26 9.57 1.14 -8.11
N SER A 27 10.15 0.47 -7.12
CA SER A 27 10.47 -0.97 -7.21
C SER A 27 9.21 -1.83 -7.35
N VAL A 28 9.33 -3.05 -7.89
CA VAL A 28 8.17 -3.93 -8.16
C VAL A 28 7.34 -4.20 -6.91
N ARG A 29 7.99 -4.37 -5.75
CA ARG A 29 7.31 -4.58 -4.46
C ARG A 29 6.41 -3.39 -4.09
N PHE A 30 6.96 -2.17 -4.15
CA PHE A 30 6.22 -0.95 -3.86
C PHE A 30 5.15 -0.64 -4.91
N ARG A 31 5.32 -1.04 -6.19
CA ARG A 31 4.25 -0.94 -7.20
C ARG A 31 3.06 -1.84 -6.88
N ALA A 32 3.30 -3.05 -6.35
CA ALA A 32 2.23 -3.93 -5.91
C ALA A 32 1.48 -3.31 -4.72
N GLN A 33 2.20 -2.81 -3.72
CA GLN A 33 1.61 -2.11 -2.57
C GLN A 33 0.80 -0.87 -3.00
N PHE A 34 1.33 -0.08 -3.94
CA PHE A 34 0.63 1.08 -4.51
C PHE A 34 -0.74 0.69 -5.10
N LYS A 35 -0.79 -0.40 -5.90
CA LYS A 35 -2.04 -0.89 -6.49
C LYS A 35 -3.04 -1.35 -5.42
N VAL A 36 -2.57 -2.08 -4.42
CA VAL A 36 -3.42 -2.53 -3.30
C VAL A 36 -3.98 -1.33 -2.55
N LEU A 37 -3.16 -0.35 -2.17
CA LEU A 37 -3.58 0.83 -1.43
C LEU A 37 -4.53 1.73 -2.23
N VAL A 38 -4.31 1.87 -3.54
CA VAL A 38 -5.25 2.56 -4.44
C VAL A 38 -6.60 1.85 -4.49
N LEU A 39 -6.60 0.52 -4.51
CA LEU A 39 -7.82 -0.27 -4.50
C LEU A 39 -8.55 -0.14 -3.15
N THR A 40 -7.83 -0.16 -2.04
CA THR A 40 -8.36 0.10 -0.69
C THR A 40 -9.02 1.47 -0.60
N PHE A 41 -8.34 2.52 -1.09
CA PHE A 41 -8.89 3.87 -1.11
C PHE A 41 -10.21 3.93 -1.88
N LYS A 42 -10.26 3.30 -3.07
CA LYS A 42 -11.50 3.25 -3.87
C LYS A 42 -12.62 2.49 -3.15
N ALA A 43 -12.30 1.38 -2.50
CA ALA A 43 -13.27 0.60 -1.75
C ALA A 43 -13.86 1.39 -0.56
N LEU A 44 -13.03 2.16 0.15
CA LEU A 44 -13.47 2.98 1.29
C LEU A 44 -14.31 4.18 0.85
N ASN A 45 -13.99 4.80 -0.28
CA ASN A 45 -14.70 5.98 -0.81
C ASN A 45 -15.88 5.63 -1.72
N CYS A 46 -16.34 4.37 -1.74
CA CYS A 46 -17.42 3.89 -2.60
C CYS A 46 -17.16 4.10 -4.12
N LEU A 47 -15.90 4.22 -4.53
CA LEU A 47 -15.46 4.37 -5.94
C LEU A 47 -15.02 3.03 -6.56
N GLY A 48 -15.15 1.93 -5.83
CA GLY A 48 -14.65 0.60 -6.20
C GLY A 48 -15.74 -0.47 -6.15
N LEU A 49 -15.32 -1.72 -6.32
CA LEU A 49 -16.24 -2.88 -6.31
C LEU A 49 -16.81 -3.11 -4.91
N VAL A 50 -18.13 -3.25 -4.82
CA VAL A 50 -18.87 -3.38 -3.54
C VAL A 50 -18.34 -4.54 -2.68
N TYR A 51 -18.05 -5.68 -3.29
CA TYR A 51 -17.51 -6.85 -2.57
C TYR A 51 -16.18 -6.58 -1.87
N LEU A 52 -15.36 -5.64 -2.36
CA LEU A 52 -14.09 -5.28 -1.71
C LEU A 52 -14.34 -4.47 -0.45
N LYS A 53 -15.33 -3.58 -0.48
CA LYS A 53 -15.73 -2.79 0.69
C LYS A 53 -16.24 -3.70 1.80
N GLU A 54 -17.08 -4.67 1.46
CA GLU A 54 -17.63 -5.66 2.42
C GLU A 54 -16.54 -6.50 3.11
N ARG A 55 -15.38 -6.66 2.48
CA ARG A 55 -14.26 -7.40 3.06
C ARG A 55 -13.37 -6.54 3.96
N LEU A 56 -13.49 -5.21 3.89
CA LEU A 56 -12.70 -4.26 4.67
C LEU A 56 -13.53 -3.74 5.85
N HIS A 57 -13.17 -4.19 7.05
CA HIS A 57 -13.88 -3.81 8.26
C HIS A 57 -13.15 -2.63 8.93
N PRO A 58 -13.80 -1.47 9.11
CA PRO A 58 -13.28 -0.41 9.94
C PRO A 58 -13.05 -0.93 11.36
N ARG A 59 -11.93 -0.52 11.96
CA ARG A 59 -11.65 -0.84 13.36
C ARG A 59 -12.51 0.06 14.24
N CYS A 60 -13.68 -0.43 14.64
CA CYS A 60 -14.50 0.24 15.63
C CYS A 60 -14.03 -0.16 17.03
N SER A 61 -13.52 0.79 17.81
CA SER A 61 -13.41 0.60 19.26
C SER A 61 -14.74 0.95 19.91
N ALA A 62 -15.15 0.17 20.92
CA ALA A 62 -16.36 0.44 21.68
C ALA A 62 -16.32 1.80 22.41
N TRP A 63 -15.11 2.34 22.63
CA TRP A 63 -14.86 3.61 23.31
C TRP A 63 -14.23 4.61 22.35
N THR A 64 -14.59 5.89 22.48
CA THR A 64 -14.01 7.04 21.76
C THR A 64 -12.59 7.34 22.24
N LEU A 65 -11.65 6.44 21.92
CA LEU A 65 -10.22 6.65 22.11
C LEU A 65 -9.67 7.47 20.94
N ARG A 66 -8.57 8.22 21.15
CA ARG A 66 -7.96 9.04 20.09
C ARG A 66 -7.53 8.24 18.84
N SER A 67 -7.27 6.94 19.00
CA SER A 67 -6.97 6.00 17.90
C SER A 67 -8.19 5.62 17.06
N SER A 68 -9.41 5.90 17.53
CA SER A 68 -10.67 5.65 16.80
C SER A 68 -10.83 6.59 15.61
N THR A 69 -10.17 7.76 15.64
CA THR A 69 -10.27 8.80 14.61
C THR A 69 -9.31 8.58 13.44
N GLU A 70 -8.40 7.60 13.52
CA GLU A 70 -7.32 7.38 12.55
C GLU A 70 -7.75 6.57 11.29
N GLY A 71 -9.01 6.18 11.19
CA GLY A 71 -9.52 5.44 10.03
C GLY A 71 -8.81 4.10 9.80
N LEU A 72 -8.47 3.40 10.89
CA LEU A 72 -7.77 2.12 10.84
C LEU A 72 -8.69 0.98 10.42
N LEU A 73 -8.13 -0.02 9.77
CA LEU A 73 -8.82 -1.25 9.37
C LEU A 73 -8.46 -2.41 10.31
N VAL A 74 -9.40 -3.32 10.53
CA VAL A 74 -9.13 -4.56 11.29
C VAL A 74 -8.16 -5.43 10.49
N VAL A 75 -7.04 -5.77 11.09
CA VAL A 75 -6.07 -6.72 10.52
C VAL A 75 -6.50 -8.12 10.94
N PRO A 76 -6.76 -9.04 9.99
CA PRO A 76 -7.12 -10.42 10.32
C PRO A 76 -6.06 -11.11 11.16
N SER A 77 -6.48 -11.99 12.06
CA SER A 77 -5.52 -12.75 12.85
C SER A 77 -4.74 -13.73 11.97
N LEU A 78 -3.51 -14.07 12.41
CA LEU A 78 -2.65 -15.01 11.68
C LEU A 78 -3.36 -16.36 11.47
N ARG A 79 -4.20 -16.77 12.44
CA ARG A 79 -5.03 -17.97 12.39
C ARG A 79 -6.11 -17.87 11.31
N GLU A 80 -6.83 -16.75 11.21
CA GLU A 80 -7.81 -16.49 10.15
C GLU A 80 -7.16 -16.44 8.75
N ALA A 81 -5.96 -15.88 8.65
CA ALA A 81 -5.19 -15.82 7.42
C ALA A 81 -4.62 -17.21 7.01
N GLN A 82 -4.40 -18.11 7.97
CA GLN A 82 -3.79 -19.43 7.77
C GLN A 82 -4.78 -20.56 7.44
N LEU A 83 -6.09 -20.35 7.58
CA LEU A 83 -7.09 -21.42 7.41
C LEU A 83 -7.07 -22.11 6.03
N GLN A 84 -6.42 -21.55 5.00
CA GLN A 84 -6.04 -22.26 3.77
C GLN A 84 -4.88 -21.54 3.05
N GLY A 85 -3.67 -22.13 3.05
CA GLY A 85 -2.57 -21.82 2.10
C GLY A 85 -2.37 -20.36 1.68
N THR A 86 -2.44 -20.07 0.38
CA THR A 86 -2.13 -18.80 -0.34
C THR A 86 -2.95 -17.57 0.10
N ARG A 87 -3.86 -17.69 1.06
CA ARG A 87 -4.72 -16.60 1.55
C ARG A 87 -3.96 -15.47 2.27
N GLN A 88 -2.72 -15.69 2.72
CA GLN A 88 -1.87 -14.62 3.25
C GLN A 88 -1.63 -13.47 2.25
N ARG A 89 -1.73 -13.75 0.94
CA ARG A 89 -1.59 -12.75 -0.13
C ARG A 89 -2.92 -12.18 -0.59
N ALA A 90 -4.04 -12.60 0.00
CA ALA A 90 -5.36 -12.10 -0.36
C ALA A 90 -5.48 -10.61 -0.03
N PHE A 91 -6.24 -9.89 -0.85
CA PHE A 91 -6.43 -8.44 -0.69
C PHE A 91 -6.90 -8.07 0.72
N TRP A 92 -7.92 -8.74 1.25
CA TRP A 92 -8.50 -8.44 2.57
C TRP A 92 -7.56 -8.73 3.75
N VAL A 93 -6.50 -9.53 3.54
CA VAL A 93 -5.47 -9.81 4.54
C VAL A 93 -4.37 -8.76 4.49
N VAL A 94 -3.88 -8.43 3.28
CA VAL A 94 -2.73 -7.54 3.10
C VAL A 94 -3.14 -6.05 3.17
N ALA A 95 -4.32 -5.71 2.66
CA ALA A 95 -4.76 -4.32 2.55
C ALA A 95 -4.88 -3.60 3.90
N PRO A 96 -5.46 -4.19 4.97
CA PRO A 96 -5.53 -3.53 6.27
C PRO A 96 -4.15 -3.22 6.85
N GLY A 97 -3.20 -4.15 6.74
CA GLY A 97 -1.83 -3.95 7.24
C GLY A 97 -1.10 -2.83 6.51
N LEU A 98 -1.16 -2.83 5.16
CA LEU A 98 -0.56 -1.76 4.36
C LEU A 98 -1.25 -0.41 4.60
N TRP A 99 -2.57 -0.40 4.68
CA TRP A 99 -3.33 0.82 4.94
C TRP A 99 -2.96 1.41 6.29
N ASN A 100 -2.95 0.59 7.35
CA ASN A 100 -2.65 1.05 8.70
C ASN A 100 -1.23 1.61 8.83
N ALA A 101 -0.26 1.03 8.11
CA ALA A 101 1.13 1.53 8.06
C ALA A 101 1.29 2.89 7.35
N LEU A 102 0.28 3.36 6.60
CA LEU A 102 0.37 4.67 5.96
C LEU A 102 0.35 5.80 6.98
N PRO A 103 1.14 6.86 6.73
CA PRO A 103 1.12 8.05 7.56
C PRO A 103 -0.23 8.78 7.42
N PRO A 104 -0.71 9.44 8.51
CA PRO A 104 -2.05 10.01 8.58
C PRO A 104 -2.30 11.08 7.52
N ASN A 105 -1.27 11.88 7.22
CA ASN A 105 -1.31 12.93 6.18
C ASN A 105 -1.66 12.40 4.77
N VAL A 106 -1.41 11.13 4.47
CA VAL A 106 -1.80 10.48 3.21
C VAL A 106 -3.24 9.96 3.28
N LYS A 107 -3.65 9.41 4.42
CA LYS A 107 -5.00 8.85 4.64
C LYS A 107 -6.11 9.90 4.62
N GLU A 108 -5.82 11.10 5.13
CA GLU A 108 -6.78 12.21 5.20
C GLU A 108 -7.16 12.81 3.83
N LYS A 109 -6.46 12.44 2.75
CA LYS A 109 -6.72 12.99 1.41
C LYS A 109 -7.99 12.41 0.80
N ASN A 110 -9.06 13.19 0.73
CA ASN A 110 -10.35 12.76 0.18
C ASN A 110 -10.40 12.73 -1.37
N ASN A 111 -9.45 13.35 -2.06
CA ASN A 111 -9.41 13.33 -3.53
C ASN A 111 -8.45 12.26 -4.06
N TYR A 112 -8.97 11.36 -4.90
CA TYR A 112 -8.25 10.27 -5.57
C TYR A 112 -6.92 10.71 -6.21
N GLN A 113 -6.90 11.81 -6.95
CA GLN A 113 -5.70 12.24 -7.67
C GLN A 113 -4.62 12.73 -6.69
N THR A 114 -5.04 13.48 -5.67
CA THR A 114 -4.13 13.96 -4.62
C THR A 114 -3.58 12.79 -3.80
N PHE A 115 -4.42 11.81 -3.46
CA PHE A 115 -4.04 10.59 -2.75
C PHE A 115 -2.97 9.82 -3.54
N ARG A 116 -3.18 9.55 -4.83
CA ARG A 116 -2.20 8.83 -5.67
C ARG A 116 -0.83 9.51 -5.69
N ARG A 117 -0.80 10.84 -5.82
CA ARG A 117 0.45 11.61 -5.88
C ARG A 117 1.21 11.49 -4.55
N HIS A 118 0.52 11.71 -3.43
CA HIS A 118 1.12 11.63 -2.09
C HIS A 118 1.54 10.21 -1.74
N LEU A 119 0.73 9.21 -2.10
CA LEU A 119 1.05 7.80 -1.90
C LEU A 119 2.31 7.40 -2.67
N LYS A 120 2.43 7.79 -3.95
CA LYS A 120 3.62 7.52 -4.75
C LYS A 120 4.86 8.16 -4.10
N ALA A 121 4.74 9.39 -3.61
CA ALA A 121 5.82 10.09 -2.93
C ALA A 121 6.21 9.39 -1.62
N ALA A 122 5.25 9.00 -0.78
CA ALA A 122 5.50 8.31 0.47
C ALA A 122 6.21 6.96 0.26
N LEU A 123 5.71 6.14 -0.67
CA LEU A 123 6.35 4.85 -1.01
C LEU A 123 7.73 5.04 -1.63
N PHE A 124 7.96 6.13 -2.37
CA PHE A 124 9.28 6.44 -2.92
C PHE A 124 10.28 6.79 -1.81
N ARG A 125 9.86 7.60 -0.83
CA ARG A 125 10.67 7.92 0.35
C ARG A 125 11.01 6.66 1.15
N GLU A 126 10.04 5.79 1.39
CA GLU A 126 10.25 4.50 2.07
C GLU A 126 11.16 3.55 1.28
N ALA A 127 11.07 3.55 -0.05
CA ALA A 127 11.89 2.69 -0.90
C ALA A 127 13.39 3.08 -0.91
N PHE A 128 13.68 4.37 -0.75
CA PHE A 128 15.02 4.92 -0.93
C PHE A 128 15.58 5.62 0.32
N ASN A 129 14.85 5.61 1.44
CA ASN A 129 15.17 6.33 2.70
C ASN A 129 15.56 7.80 2.45
N VAL A 130 14.73 8.53 1.69
CA VAL A 130 14.91 9.96 1.37
C VAL A 130 13.81 10.80 2.01
#